data_AF-A0ABD3SV58-F1
#
_entry.id   AF-A0ABD3SV58-F1
#
_cell.length_a   1.000
_cell.length_b   1.000
_cell.length_c   1.000
_cell.angle_alpha   90.00
_cell.angle_beta   90.00
_cell.angle_gamma   90.00
#
_symmetry.space_group_name_H-M   'P 1'
#
loop_
_entity.id
_entity.type
_entity.pdbx_description
1 polymer ?
#
loop_
_entity_poly.entity_id
_entity_poly.type
_entity_poly.pdbx_seq_one_letter_code
_entity_poly.pdbx_strand_id
1 'polypeptide(L)'
;MANQNNETPPFSVLPEDCIAVILSFTSPKDACRAAAVSKAFRSAANSDNLWERFLPSDYKIIIGRSVSPVTYSSRKELYLMLCDSPLLVDEGKMSIGLRKPSGTKCYMLCARQLRMAWKDDRRYWKWTSLQESRFSEVAELKRLTWLEIHGIMQAQMLPPNTNYTAYLVFKLTKHHYGLDCSSKAIINFEESRDEIGEGETSSVYIVPQGSSRRVPIRHVDGRVSQNRFDGWMEIELGSFFVNGEEGYFHYIHMRLLSMYGWKKGLIVEGIEVRPKEVVELDLKRGQTSFKT
;
A
#
# COMPACT_ATOMS: atom_id res chain seq x y z
N MET A 1 -49.24 12.68 35.28
CA MET A 1 -47.83 12.61 35.71
C MET A 1 -47.10 11.75 34.69
N ALA A 2 -46.37 12.38 33.77
CA ALA A 2 -45.56 11.67 32.79
C ALA A 2 -44.25 11.25 33.46
N ASN A 3 -44.06 9.95 33.65
CA ASN A 3 -42.82 9.38 34.16
C ASN A 3 -41.81 9.41 33.00
N GLN A 4 -41.02 10.48 32.91
CA GLN A 4 -39.82 10.49 32.07
C GLN A 4 -38.76 9.65 32.79
N ASN A 5 -38.72 8.35 32.51
CA ASN A 5 -37.54 7.54 32.75
C ASN A 5 -36.44 8.06 31.80
N ASN A 6 -35.71 9.10 32.22
CA ASN A 6 -34.42 9.45 31.68
C ASN A 6 -33.43 8.35 32.11
N GLU A 7 -33.54 7.16 31.51
CA GLU A 7 -32.44 6.20 31.56
C GLU A 7 -31.27 6.84 30.81
N THR A 8 -30.30 7.35 31.57
CA THR A 8 -29.03 7.79 31.02
C THR A 8 -28.46 6.61 30.21
N PRO A 9 -28.19 6.78 28.91
CA PRO A 9 -27.71 5.67 28.10
C PRO A 9 -26.43 5.11 28.74
N PRO A 10 -26.25 3.78 28.81
CA PRO A 10 -25.25 3.14 29.67
C PRO A 10 -23.80 3.63 29.44
N PHE A 11 -23.48 4.07 28.22
CA PHE A 11 -22.17 4.64 27.88
C PHE A 11 -21.95 6.08 28.37
N SER A 12 -23.00 6.83 28.70
CA SER A 12 -22.89 8.21 29.21
C SER A 12 -22.36 8.29 30.64
N VAL A 13 -22.29 7.16 31.34
CA VAL A 13 -21.78 7.04 32.73
C VAL A 13 -20.29 6.65 32.75
N LEU A 14 -19.75 6.16 31.64
CA LEU A 14 -18.35 5.75 31.56
C LEU A 14 -17.41 6.97 31.53
N PRO A 15 -16.30 6.96 32.29
CA PRO A 15 -15.23 7.93 32.13
C PRO A 15 -14.68 7.95 30.70
N GLU A 16 -14.21 9.12 30.26
CA GLU A 16 -13.65 9.30 28.92
C GLU A 16 -12.51 8.31 28.62
N ASP A 17 -11.64 8.06 29.60
CA ASP A 17 -10.53 7.09 29.46
C ASP A 17 -11.03 5.66 29.23
N CYS A 18 -12.13 5.25 29.87
CA CYS A 18 -12.72 3.93 29.64
C CYS A 18 -13.26 3.83 28.21
N ILE A 19 -13.92 4.89 27.71
CA ILE A 19 -14.39 4.95 26.33
C ILE A 19 -13.21 4.90 25.36
N ALA A 20 -12.13 5.64 25.61
CA ALA A 20 -10.92 5.64 24.79
C ALA A 20 -10.26 4.24 24.74
N VAL A 21 -10.19 3.54 25.88
CA VAL A 21 -9.69 2.16 25.93
C VAL A 21 -10.56 1.24 25.08
N ILE A 22 -11.90 1.32 25.18
CA ILE A 22 -12.82 0.53 24.35
C ILE A 22 -12.59 0.83 22.85
N LEU A 23 -12.53 2.11 22.48
CA LEU A 23 -12.30 2.53 21.10
C LEU A 23 -10.94 2.07 20.56
N SER A 24 -9.94 1.89 21.41
CA SER A 24 -8.61 1.43 20.97
C SER A 24 -8.57 -0.02 20.50
N PHE A 25 -9.60 -0.81 20.83
CA PHE A 25 -9.80 -2.16 20.29
C PHE A 25 -10.61 -2.17 18.98
N THR A 26 -10.95 -0.99 18.45
CA THR A 26 -11.64 -0.82 17.16
C THR A 26 -10.68 -0.26 16.11
N SER A 27 -11.16 -0.01 14.88
CA SER A 27 -10.34 0.64 13.86
C SER A 27 -10.32 2.17 14.02
N PRO A 28 -9.30 2.88 13.51
CA PRO A 28 -9.30 4.35 13.43
C PRO A 28 -10.55 4.91 12.73
N LYS A 29 -11.05 4.19 11.72
CA LYS A 29 -12.30 4.53 11.02
C LYS A 29 -13.51 4.44 11.94
N ASP A 30 -13.60 3.41 12.76
CA ASP A 30 -14.73 3.22 13.67
C ASP A 30 -14.67 4.17 14.87
N ALA A 31 -13.47 4.48 15.39
CA ALA A 31 -13.30 5.54 16.37
C ALA A 31 -13.78 6.91 15.83
N CYS A 32 -13.46 7.23 14.58
CA CYS A 32 -13.96 8.45 13.93
C CYS A 32 -15.48 8.46 13.78
N ARG A 33 -16.10 7.31 13.47
CA ARG A 33 -17.57 7.18 13.42
C ARG A 33 -18.20 7.32 14.81
N ALA A 34 -17.60 6.73 15.84
CA ALA A 34 -18.06 6.83 17.21
C ALA A 34 -18.05 8.29 17.72
N ALA A 35 -17.09 9.09 17.27
CA ALA A 35 -17.01 10.53 17.59
C ALA A 35 -18.26 11.35 17.20
N ALA A 36 -19.08 10.84 16.28
CA ALA A 36 -20.34 11.48 15.87
C ALA A 36 -21.52 11.16 16.81
N VAL A 37 -21.40 10.15 17.69
CA VAL A 37 -22.50 9.65 18.52
C VAL A 37 -22.81 10.57 19.70
N SER A 38 -21.79 11.07 20.40
CA SER A 38 -21.97 11.96 21.55
C SER A 38 -20.75 12.82 21.82
N LYS A 39 -20.88 13.84 22.70
CA LYS A 39 -19.74 14.66 23.14
C LYS A 39 -18.67 13.84 23.87
N ALA A 40 -19.08 12.87 24.70
CA ALA A 40 -18.16 12.00 25.43
C ALA A 40 -17.35 11.12 24.46
N PHE A 41 -18.02 10.47 23.49
CA PHE A 41 -17.33 9.72 22.44
C PHE A 41 -16.43 10.60 21.58
N ARG A 42 -16.86 11.83 21.27
CA ARG A 42 -16.03 12.77 20.52
C ARG A 42 -14.75 13.12 21.26
N SER A 43 -14.84 13.38 22.56
CA SER A 43 -13.67 13.69 23.38
C SER A 43 -12.71 12.49 23.41
N ALA A 44 -13.22 11.31 23.79
CA ALA A 44 -12.45 10.08 23.83
C ALA A 44 -11.79 9.72 22.47
N ALA A 45 -12.53 9.86 21.37
CA ALA A 45 -12.07 9.56 20.02
C ALA A 45 -11.02 10.54 19.48
N ASN A 46 -10.80 11.67 20.15
CA ASN A 46 -9.75 12.64 19.82
C ASN A 46 -8.58 12.63 20.81
N SER A 47 -8.62 11.76 21.84
CA SER A 47 -7.57 11.68 22.86
C SER A 47 -6.26 11.09 22.30
N ASP A 48 -5.12 11.66 22.70
CA ASP A 48 -3.80 11.16 22.27
C ASP A 48 -3.52 9.74 22.76
N ASN A 49 -4.06 9.35 23.93
CA ASN A 49 -3.95 7.98 24.45
C ASN A 49 -4.55 6.94 23.49
N LEU A 50 -5.67 7.27 22.83
CA LEU A 50 -6.26 6.43 21.81
C LEU A 50 -5.39 6.38 20.56
N TRP A 51 -5.00 7.54 20.04
CA TRP A 51 -4.24 7.63 18.79
C TRP A 51 -2.82 7.09 18.90
N GLU A 52 -2.22 7.05 20.10
CA GLU A 52 -0.99 6.30 20.38
C GLU A 52 -1.13 4.82 20.01
N ARG A 53 -2.28 4.21 20.32
CA ARG A 53 -2.55 2.79 20.03
C ARG A 53 -2.83 2.50 18.57
N PHE A 54 -3.29 3.51 17.82
CA PHE A 54 -3.51 3.40 16.37
C PHE A 54 -2.25 3.64 15.54
N LEU A 55 -1.25 4.32 16.10
CA LEU A 55 0.05 4.44 15.47
C LEU A 55 0.80 3.10 15.53
N PRO A 56 1.62 2.77 14.53
CA PRO A 56 2.51 1.61 14.62
C PRO A 56 3.39 1.71 15.85
N SER A 57 3.64 0.61 16.57
CA SER A 57 4.49 0.62 17.78
C SER A 57 5.89 1.19 17.55
N ASP A 58 6.40 1.11 16.33
CA ASP A 58 7.69 1.62 15.89
C ASP A 58 7.65 3.03 15.27
N TYR A 59 6.55 3.79 15.41
CA TYR A 59 6.41 5.11 14.76
C TYR A 59 7.53 6.10 15.12
N LYS A 60 8.07 6.06 16.35
CA LYS A 60 9.19 6.91 16.75
C LYS A 60 10.45 6.60 15.95
N ILE A 61 10.70 5.32 15.67
CA ILE A 61 11.83 4.87 14.84
C ILE A 61 11.60 5.32 13.40
N ILE A 62 10.37 5.20 12.89
CA ILE A 62 10.00 5.68 11.55
C ILE A 62 10.29 7.18 11.41
N ILE A 63 9.87 8.00 12.37
CA ILE A 63 10.13 9.45 12.38
C ILE A 63 11.63 9.74 12.44
N GLY A 64 12.39 9.02 13.28
CA GLY A 64 13.83 9.19 13.39
C GLY A 64 14.61 8.88 12.12
N ARG A 65 14.04 8.09 11.19
CA ARG A 65 14.62 7.76 9.89
C ARG A 65 14.24 8.74 8.77
N SER A 66 13.39 9.73 9.08
CA SER A 66 12.92 10.67 8.08
C SER A 66 14.04 11.54 7.53
N VAL A 67 13.94 11.90 6.25
CA VAL A 67 14.83 12.87 5.61
C VAL A 67 14.60 14.31 6.08
N SER A 68 13.45 14.60 6.70
CA SER A 68 13.08 15.93 7.15
C SER A 68 12.44 15.87 8.54
N PRO A 69 12.63 16.89 9.40
CA PRO A 69 11.96 16.94 10.70
C PRO A 69 10.44 16.81 10.57
N VAL A 70 9.85 15.93 11.37
CA VAL A 70 8.39 15.75 11.45
C VAL A 70 7.88 16.48 12.68
N THR A 71 7.02 17.48 12.47
CA THR A 71 6.40 18.27 13.54
C THR A 71 4.89 18.00 13.57
N TYR A 72 4.34 17.79 14.77
CA TYR A 72 2.90 17.57 15.00
C TYR A 72 2.50 18.07 16.39
N SER A 73 1.26 18.50 16.55
CA SER A 73 0.66 18.93 17.81
C SER A 73 -0.19 17.85 18.48
N SER A 74 -0.53 16.76 17.79
CA SER A 74 -1.27 15.61 18.36
C SER A 74 -0.93 14.29 17.66
N ARG A 75 -1.24 13.16 18.30
CA ARG A 75 -1.05 11.82 17.70
C ARG A 75 -2.01 11.54 16.56
N LYS A 76 -3.21 12.12 16.64
CA LYS A 76 -4.17 12.08 15.53
C LYS A 76 -3.64 12.80 14.30
N GLU A 77 -3.05 13.98 14.48
CA GLU A 77 -2.43 14.72 13.37
C GLU A 77 -1.28 13.93 12.77
N LEU A 78 -0.38 13.39 13.58
CA LEU A 78 0.69 12.52 13.10
C LEU A 78 0.15 11.35 12.26
N TYR A 79 -0.88 10.66 12.76
CA TYR A 79 -1.51 9.57 12.03
C TYR A 79 -2.03 10.01 10.65
N LEU A 80 -2.75 11.13 10.59
CA LEU A 80 -3.31 11.66 9.35
C LEU A 80 -2.22 12.11 8.38
N MET A 81 -1.15 12.76 8.87
CA MET A 81 0.00 13.11 8.05
C MET A 81 0.64 11.89 7.41
N LEU A 82 0.86 10.80 8.17
CA LEU A 82 1.41 9.56 7.62
C LEU A 82 0.46 8.86 6.62
N CYS A 83 -0.85 9.10 6.70
CA CYS A 83 -1.82 8.60 5.72
C CYS A 83 -1.81 9.41 4.43
N ASP A 84 -1.80 10.74 4.55
CA ASP A 84 -2.02 11.66 3.43
C ASP A 84 -0.69 12.02 2.73
N SER A 85 0.44 11.89 3.40
CA SER A 85 1.78 12.17 2.87
C SER A 85 2.81 11.16 3.41
N PRO A 86 3.03 10.04 2.69
CA PRO A 86 4.00 9.04 3.09
C PRO A 86 5.38 9.63 3.34
N LEU A 87 5.97 9.29 4.47
CA LEU A 87 7.22 9.84 4.94
C LEU A 87 8.39 9.24 4.16
N LEU A 88 9.22 10.09 3.57
CA LEU A 88 10.48 9.67 2.97
C LEU A 88 11.50 9.33 4.06
N VAL A 89 12.06 8.12 3.98
CA VAL A 89 13.03 7.58 4.92
C VAL A 89 14.25 7.03 4.19
N ASP A 90 15.31 6.75 4.95
CA ASP A 90 16.58 6.16 4.46
C ASP A 90 17.15 6.94 3.28
N GLU A 91 17.50 8.21 3.50
CA GLU A 91 18.03 9.12 2.46
C GLU A 91 17.05 9.32 1.28
N GLY A 92 15.75 9.09 1.50
CA GLY A 92 14.71 9.26 0.47
C GLY A 92 14.63 8.09 -0.51
N LYS A 93 15.21 6.94 -0.15
CA LYS A 93 15.21 5.72 -0.98
C LYS A 93 13.94 4.88 -0.77
N MET A 94 13.19 5.15 0.29
CA MET A 94 11.94 4.48 0.60
C MET A 94 10.93 5.48 1.16
N SER A 95 9.64 5.23 0.96
CA SER A 95 8.56 5.94 1.64
C SER A 95 7.75 5.01 2.53
N ILE A 96 7.40 5.45 3.74
CA ILE A 96 6.50 4.73 4.66
C ILE A 96 5.26 5.60 4.89
N GLY A 97 4.09 5.05 4.61
CA GLY A 97 2.80 5.67 4.91
C GLY A 97 1.90 4.74 5.69
N LEU A 98 0.72 5.22 6.08
CA LEU A 98 -0.31 4.42 6.74
C LEU A 98 -1.56 4.29 5.88
N ARG A 99 -2.18 3.12 5.95
CA ARG A 99 -3.50 2.90 5.39
C ARG A 99 -4.56 3.53 6.29
N LYS A 100 -5.17 4.62 5.83
CA LYS A 100 -6.11 5.45 6.60
C LYS A 100 -7.18 4.69 7.40
N PRO A 101 -7.86 3.66 6.85
CA PRO A 101 -8.87 2.91 7.60
C PRO A 101 -8.34 2.04 8.74
N SER A 102 -7.13 1.48 8.60
CA SER A 102 -6.61 0.41 9.48
C SER A 102 -5.36 0.78 10.28
N GLY A 103 -4.64 1.83 9.91
CA GLY A 103 -3.36 2.21 10.51
C GLY A 103 -2.21 1.29 10.12
N THR A 104 -2.43 0.36 9.19
CA THR A 104 -1.42 -0.60 8.77
C THR A 104 -0.40 0.08 7.84
N LYS A 105 0.88 -0.27 8.00
CA LYS A 105 1.98 0.35 7.24
C LYS A 105 1.92 0.00 5.75
N CYS A 106 2.18 1.00 4.92
CA CYS A 106 2.40 0.89 3.48
C CYS A 106 3.85 1.29 3.21
N TYR A 107 4.51 0.58 2.30
CA TYR A 107 5.91 0.83 1.96
C TYR A 107 6.03 1.08 0.47
N MET A 108 6.97 1.92 0.05
CA MET A 108 7.36 2.00 -1.35
C MET A 108 8.87 2.12 -1.50
N LEU A 109 9.45 1.21 -2.27
CA LEU A 109 10.83 1.28 -2.72
C LEU A 109 10.90 2.20 -3.93
N CYS A 110 11.77 3.21 -3.91
CA CYS A 110 11.95 4.08 -5.07
C CYS A 110 12.67 3.33 -6.21
N ALA A 111 12.57 3.87 -7.44
CA ALA A 111 13.22 3.28 -8.62
C ALA A 111 14.73 3.03 -8.44
N ARG A 112 15.44 3.85 -7.65
CA ARG A 112 16.87 3.65 -7.35
C ARG A 112 17.16 2.40 -6.53
N GLN A 113 16.21 1.92 -5.73
CA GLN A 113 16.33 0.69 -4.96
C GLN A 113 16.00 -0.56 -5.77
N LEU A 114 15.43 -0.41 -6.97
CA LEU A 114 15.07 -1.54 -7.81
C LEU A 114 16.28 -2.06 -8.57
N ARG A 115 16.35 -3.39 -8.70
CA ARG A 115 17.24 -4.06 -9.65
C ARG A 115 16.58 -4.02 -11.02
N MET A 116 17.22 -3.35 -11.96
CA MET A 116 16.73 -3.18 -13.32
C MET A 116 17.82 -3.54 -14.31
N ALA A 117 17.45 -4.22 -15.38
CA ALA A 117 18.43 -4.64 -16.39
C ALA A 117 19.14 -3.41 -17.00
N TRP A 118 20.47 -3.40 -16.96
CA TRP A 118 21.32 -2.29 -17.39
C TRP A 118 21.02 -0.93 -16.73
N LYS A 119 20.57 -0.90 -15.47
CA LYS A 119 20.13 0.34 -14.76
C LYS A 119 21.13 1.51 -14.79
N ASP A 120 22.43 1.19 -14.77
CA ASP A 120 23.51 2.18 -14.71
C ASP A 120 23.94 2.66 -16.11
N ASP A 121 23.43 2.03 -17.16
CA ASP A 121 23.73 2.38 -18.54
C ASP A 121 22.72 3.42 -19.08
N ARG A 122 23.23 4.63 -19.30
CA ARG A 122 22.47 5.78 -19.81
C ARG A 122 21.91 5.57 -21.22
N ARG A 123 22.33 4.54 -21.96
CA ARG A 123 21.74 4.17 -23.25
C ARG A 123 20.32 3.62 -23.09
N TYR A 124 20.04 2.98 -21.96
CA TYR A 124 18.79 2.27 -21.73
C TYR A 124 17.88 2.95 -20.71
N TRP A 125 18.46 3.60 -19.70
CA TRP A 125 17.72 4.31 -18.67
C TRP A 125 18.13 5.78 -18.60
N LYS A 126 17.15 6.65 -18.40
CA LYS A 126 17.36 8.06 -18.09
C LYS A 126 16.79 8.30 -16.69
N TRP A 127 17.65 8.79 -15.80
CA TRP A 127 17.23 9.26 -14.49
C TRP A 127 16.80 10.71 -14.61
N THR A 128 15.61 11.03 -14.10
CA THR A 128 15.01 12.36 -14.19
C THR A 128 14.20 12.65 -12.93
N SER A 129 13.88 13.92 -12.69
CA SER A 129 12.94 14.31 -11.64
C SER A 129 11.57 14.63 -12.26
N LEU A 130 10.49 14.36 -11.54
CA LEU A 130 9.12 14.74 -11.87
C LEU A 130 8.49 15.38 -10.65
N GLN A 131 7.78 16.50 -10.82
CA GLN A 131 7.16 17.25 -9.71
C GLN A 131 6.11 16.43 -8.98
N GLU A 132 5.43 15.52 -9.67
CA GLU A 132 4.39 14.68 -9.12
C GLU A 132 4.93 13.40 -8.49
N SER A 133 6.24 13.16 -8.54
CA SER A 133 6.84 12.03 -7.84
C SER A 133 7.09 12.37 -6.38
N ARG A 134 6.88 11.37 -5.51
CA ARG A 134 7.30 11.47 -4.11
C ARG A 134 8.82 11.37 -3.95
N PHE A 135 9.54 10.82 -4.93
CA PHE A 135 10.99 10.63 -4.89
C PHE A 135 11.71 11.68 -5.74
N SER A 136 12.96 11.98 -5.39
CA SER A 136 13.78 12.96 -6.11
C SER A 136 14.07 12.54 -7.56
N GLU A 137 14.19 11.23 -7.80
CA GLU A 137 14.48 10.65 -9.11
C GLU A 137 13.54 9.48 -9.45
N VAL A 138 13.16 9.44 -10.71
CA VAL A 138 12.42 8.35 -11.36
C VAL A 138 13.22 7.83 -12.56
N ALA A 139 12.95 6.58 -12.96
CA ALA A 139 13.66 5.94 -14.08
C ALA A 139 12.81 5.90 -15.35
N GLU A 140 13.23 6.62 -16.38
CA GLU A 140 12.62 6.61 -17.71
C GLU A 140 13.33 5.59 -18.62
N LEU A 141 12.60 4.60 -19.11
CA LEU A 141 13.05 3.61 -20.07
C LEU A 141 13.21 4.25 -21.46
N LYS A 142 14.44 4.28 -21.98
CA LYS A 142 14.70 4.77 -23.34
C LYS A 142 14.31 3.76 -24.39
N ARG A 143 14.93 2.58 -24.40
CA ARG A 143 14.65 1.52 -25.39
C ARG A 143 15.34 0.20 -25.01
N LEU A 144 14.58 -0.85 -24.71
CA LEU A 144 15.11 -2.20 -24.47
C LEU A 144 14.14 -3.29 -24.96
N THR A 145 14.64 -4.49 -25.25
CA THR A 145 13.80 -5.67 -25.50
C THR A 145 13.52 -6.46 -24.22
N TRP A 146 14.58 -6.72 -23.45
CA TRP A 146 14.50 -7.33 -22.13
C TRP A 146 14.24 -6.26 -21.07
N LEU A 147 13.03 -6.25 -20.51
CA LEU A 147 12.66 -5.38 -19.40
C LEU A 147 12.48 -6.24 -18.15
N GLU A 148 13.32 -5.99 -17.15
CA GLU A 148 13.19 -6.57 -15.82
C GLU A 148 13.22 -5.43 -14.80
N ILE A 149 12.22 -5.41 -13.92
CA ILE A 149 12.14 -4.52 -12.77
C ILE A 149 11.92 -5.42 -11.56
N HIS A 150 12.87 -5.40 -10.63
CA HIS A 150 12.90 -6.32 -9.50
C HIS A 150 13.11 -5.53 -8.19
N GLY A 151 12.09 -5.52 -7.35
CA GLY A 151 12.15 -5.04 -5.97
C GLY A 151 12.45 -6.18 -5.01
N ILE A 152 13.26 -5.91 -3.99
CA ILE A 152 13.56 -6.83 -2.90
C ILE A 152 13.25 -6.10 -1.60
N MET A 153 12.48 -6.73 -0.72
CA MET A 153 12.12 -6.18 0.58
C MET A 153 12.32 -7.22 1.67
N GLN A 154 12.84 -6.80 2.82
CA GLN A 154 12.95 -7.66 4.00
C GLN A 154 11.56 -7.93 4.57
N ALA A 155 11.22 -9.20 4.79
CA ALA A 155 9.91 -9.57 5.31
C ALA A 155 9.67 -8.99 6.72
N GLN A 156 10.72 -8.87 7.53
CA GLN A 156 10.65 -8.36 8.92
C GLN A 156 10.23 -6.89 9.01
N MET A 157 10.33 -6.13 7.91
CA MET A 157 9.80 -4.77 7.87
C MET A 157 8.27 -4.74 7.86
N LEU A 158 7.63 -5.81 7.41
CA LEU A 158 6.18 -5.89 7.28
C LEU A 158 5.58 -6.46 8.56
N PRO A 159 4.54 -5.83 9.12
CA PRO A 159 3.74 -6.42 10.19
C PRO A 159 3.33 -7.87 9.87
N PRO A 160 3.52 -8.80 10.82
CA PRO A 160 3.13 -10.19 10.64
C PRO A 160 1.61 -10.35 10.55
N ASN A 161 1.18 -11.56 10.19
CA ASN A 161 -0.22 -11.96 10.05
C ASN A 161 -1.05 -11.04 9.15
N THR A 162 -0.40 -10.48 8.13
CA THR A 162 -1.01 -9.50 7.24
C THR A 162 -0.82 -9.92 5.79
N ASN A 163 -1.92 -9.87 5.03
CA ASN A 163 -1.85 -10.01 3.58
C ASN A 163 -1.45 -8.68 2.95
N TYR A 164 -0.42 -8.70 2.11
CA TYR A 164 0.05 -7.57 1.33
C TYR A 164 -0.12 -7.83 -0.16
N THR A 165 -0.18 -6.74 -0.92
CA THR A 165 -0.15 -6.75 -2.37
C THR A 165 0.91 -5.76 -2.84
N ALA A 166 1.77 -6.20 -3.76
CA ALA A 166 2.79 -5.37 -4.38
C ALA A 166 2.29 -4.78 -5.70
N TYR A 167 2.61 -3.52 -5.94
CA TYR A 167 2.22 -2.77 -7.13
C TYR A 167 3.45 -2.07 -7.71
N LEU A 168 3.67 -2.22 -9.02
CA LEU A 168 4.57 -1.33 -9.74
C LEU A 168 3.83 -0.02 -10.01
N VAL A 169 4.40 1.11 -9.58
CA VAL A 169 3.85 2.46 -9.80
C VAL A 169 4.66 3.16 -10.87
N PHE A 170 3.98 3.64 -11.91
CA PHE A 170 4.64 4.13 -13.13
C PHE A 170 3.78 5.10 -13.94
N LYS A 171 4.42 5.81 -14.87
CA LYS A 171 3.82 6.67 -15.88
C LYS A 171 4.29 6.24 -17.27
N LEU A 172 3.59 6.71 -18.30
CA LEU A 172 3.96 6.51 -19.69
C LEU A 172 4.27 7.86 -20.35
N THR A 173 5.38 7.95 -21.06
CA THR A 173 5.70 9.12 -21.90
C THR A 173 4.72 9.24 -23.08
N LYS A 174 4.62 10.43 -23.68
CA LYS A 174 3.80 10.65 -24.90
C LYS A 174 4.18 9.73 -26.08
N HIS A 175 5.46 9.35 -26.18
CA HIS A 175 6.00 8.54 -27.29
C HIS A 175 6.38 7.12 -26.83
N HIS A 176 5.66 6.58 -25.85
CA HIS A 176 5.84 5.21 -25.42
C HIS A 176 5.40 4.22 -26.51
N TYR A 177 5.97 3.01 -26.50
CA TYR A 177 5.53 1.92 -27.38
C TYR A 177 5.97 0.56 -26.82
N GLY A 178 5.27 -0.50 -27.25
CA GLY A 178 5.61 -1.90 -26.98
C GLY A 178 5.41 -2.35 -25.54
N LEU A 179 4.75 -1.54 -24.70
CA LEU A 179 4.48 -1.85 -23.30
C LEU A 179 3.14 -2.59 -23.10
N ASP A 180 2.30 -2.62 -24.13
CA ASP A 180 1.00 -3.33 -24.18
C ASP A 180 1.12 -4.85 -24.38
N CYS A 181 2.35 -5.37 -24.39
CA CYS A 181 2.60 -6.81 -24.45
C CYS A 181 2.35 -7.50 -23.09
N SER A 182 1.97 -8.78 -23.15
CA SER A 182 1.90 -9.63 -21.96
C SER A 182 3.26 -9.67 -21.26
N SER A 183 3.27 -9.26 -20.00
CA SER A 183 4.43 -9.34 -19.12
C SER A 183 4.13 -10.33 -18.00
N LYS A 184 5.17 -10.84 -17.34
CA LYS A 184 5.03 -11.70 -16.17
C LYS A 184 5.28 -10.88 -14.91
N ALA A 185 4.35 -10.96 -13.98
CA ALA A 185 4.59 -10.54 -12.61
C ALA A 185 4.85 -11.75 -11.74
N ILE A 186 5.84 -11.65 -10.87
CA ILE A 186 6.38 -12.77 -10.11
C ILE A 186 6.60 -12.32 -8.67
N ILE A 187 6.02 -13.06 -7.72
CA ILE A 187 6.26 -12.91 -6.28
C ILE A 187 6.91 -14.20 -5.76
N ASN A 188 8.17 -14.10 -5.36
CA ASN A 188 8.89 -15.22 -4.76
C ASN A 188 9.42 -14.83 -3.38
N PHE A 189 9.73 -15.84 -2.59
CA PHE A 189 10.32 -15.66 -1.28
C PHE A 189 11.66 -16.38 -1.18
N GLU A 190 12.59 -15.79 -0.44
CA GLU A 190 13.89 -16.39 -0.12
C GLU A 190 13.80 -17.02 1.27
N GLU A 191 13.71 -18.36 1.32
CA GLU A 191 13.55 -19.17 2.55
C GLU A 191 14.90 -19.36 3.27
N SER A 192 15.94 -19.70 2.50
CA SER A 192 17.31 -19.93 2.96
C SER A 192 18.31 -19.17 2.07
N ARG A 193 19.60 -19.12 2.46
CA ARG A 193 20.63 -18.50 1.61
C ARG A 193 20.71 -19.29 0.30
N ASP A 194 20.38 -18.61 -0.80
CA ASP A 194 20.46 -19.08 -2.19
C ASP A 194 19.31 -20.00 -2.69
N GLU A 195 18.26 -20.25 -1.89
CA GLU A 195 17.07 -20.96 -2.36
C GLU A 195 15.87 -20.02 -2.51
N ILE A 196 15.48 -19.78 -3.76
CA ILE A 196 14.25 -19.05 -4.10
C ILE A 196 13.13 -20.07 -4.22
N GLY A 197 12.15 -20.00 -3.32
CA GLY A 197 10.98 -20.88 -3.33
C GLY A 197 10.10 -20.69 -4.58
N GLU A 198 9.22 -21.66 -4.84
CA GLU A 198 8.20 -21.55 -5.89
C GLU A 198 7.31 -20.33 -5.61
N GLY A 199 7.28 -19.39 -6.55
CA GLY A 199 6.54 -18.14 -6.39
C GLY A 199 5.34 -18.02 -7.30
N GLU A 200 4.43 -17.12 -6.90
CA GLU A 200 3.23 -16.81 -7.66
C GLU A 200 3.61 -16.09 -8.96
N THR A 201 3.30 -16.69 -10.11
CA THR A 201 3.49 -16.06 -11.42
C THR A 201 2.16 -15.73 -12.05
N SER A 202 1.98 -14.49 -12.47
CA SER A 202 0.76 -14.01 -13.14
C SER A 202 1.09 -13.28 -14.44
N SER A 203 0.20 -13.37 -15.42
CA SER A 203 0.28 -12.52 -16.62
C SER A 203 -0.28 -11.14 -16.30
N VAL A 204 0.41 -10.09 -16.74
CA VAL A 204 0.02 -8.69 -16.52
C VAL A 204 0.15 -7.86 -17.79
N TYR A 205 -0.71 -6.84 -17.92
CA TYR A 205 -0.86 -6.02 -19.12
C TYR A 205 -0.87 -4.53 -18.76
N ILE A 206 0.09 -3.77 -19.28
CA ILE A 206 0.11 -2.31 -19.17
C ILE A 206 -0.73 -1.75 -20.31
N VAL A 207 -1.84 -1.09 -19.98
CA VAL A 207 -2.75 -0.51 -20.97
C VAL A 207 -2.51 0.99 -21.07
N PRO A 208 -2.06 1.50 -22.24
CA PRO A 208 -1.89 2.92 -22.48
C PRO A 208 -3.16 3.74 -22.29
N GLN A 209 -3.00 4.98 -21.80
CA GLN A 209 -4.10 5.94 -21.75
C GLN A 209 -4.56 6.34 -23.16
N GLY A 210 -5.88 6.47 -23.36
CA GLY A 210 -6.47 7.00 -24.61
C GLY A 210 -6.42 6.06 -25.81
N SER A 211 -5.99 4.80 -25.66
CA SER A 211 -6.06 3.85 -26.77
C SER A 211 -7.52 3.46 -27.05
N SER A 212 -8.08 3.96 -28.16
CA SER A 212 -9.36 3.49 -28.73
C SER A 212 -9.37 1.99 -29.07
N ARG A 213 -8.20 1.32 -29.02
CA ARG A 213 -8.10 -0.13 -28.93
C ARG A 213 -8.62 -0.55 -27.56
N ARG A 214 -9.93 -0.73 -27.47
CA ARG A 214 -10.55 -1.62 -26.50
C ARG A 214 -9.91 -2.99 -26.73
N VAL A 215 -8.80 -3.29 -26.06
CA VAL A 215 -8.48 -4.70 -25.79
C VAL A 215 -9.76 -5.21 -25.13
N PRO A 216 -10.43 -6.25 -25.66
CA PRO A 216 -11.62 -6.78 -25.03
C PRO A 216 -11.21 -7.26 -23.64
N ILE A 217 -11.39 -6.41 -22.62
CA ILE A 217 -11.04 -6.67 -21.21
C ILE A 217 -11.70 -7.98 -20.74
N ARG A 218 -12.74 -8.43 -21.44
CA ARG A 218 -13.50 -9.66 -21.19
C ARG A 218 -12.77 -10.98 -21.53
N HIS A 219 -11.57 -10.96 -22.13
CA HIS A 219 -10.88 -12.20 -22.54
C HIS A 219 -9.37 -12.23 -22.23
N VAL A 220 -8.89 -11.36 -21.35
CA VAL A 220 -7.47 -11.38 -20.95
C VAL A 220 -7.34 -12.14 -19.64
N ASP A 221 -6.71 -13.32 -19.70
CA ASP A 221 -6.29 -14.07 -18.51
C ASP A 221 -5.07 -13.38 -17.88
N GLY A 222 -5.31 -12.34 -17.09
CA GLY A 222 -4.27 -11.58 -16.40
C GLY A 222 -4.70 -10.23 -15.81
N ARG A 223 -3.78 -9.63 -15.03
CA ARG A 223 -4.02 -8.34 -14.35
C ARG A 223 -3.75 -7.17 -15.29
N VAL A 224 -4.52 -6.10 -15.15
CA VAL A 224 -4.42 -4.92 -16.02
C VAL A 224 -4.09 -3.69 -15.19
N SER A 225 -3.24 -2.81 -15.71
CA SER A 225 -2.88 -1.57 -15.03
C SER A 225 -4.09 -0.66 -14.80
N GLN A 226 -4.07 0.10 -13.70
CA GLN A 226 -5.13 1.02 -13.29
C GLN A 226 -4.56 2.43 -13.06
N ASN A 227 -5.42 3.45 -13.22
CA ASN A 227 -5.05 4.83 -12.89
C ASN A 227 -5.22 5.07 -11.39
N ARG A 228 -4.30 5.85 -10.83
CA ARG A 228 -4.35 6.34 -9.46
C ARG A 228 -4.85 7.78 -9.42
N PHE A 229 -5.33 8.20 -8.26
CA PHE A 229 -5.83 9.56 -8.04
C PHE A 229 -4.71 10.62 -8.07
N ASP A 230 -3.46 10.21 -7.81
CA ASP A 230 -2.25 11.06 -7.82
C ASP A 230 -1.67 11.27 -9.24
N GLY A 231 -2.37 10.79 -10.27
CA GLY A 231 -1.96 10.90 -11.67
C GLY A 231 -0.92 9.87 -12.12
N TRP A 232 -0.50 8.97 -11.22
CA TRP A 232 0.29 7.79 -11.60
C TRP A 232 -0.61 6.65 -12.08
N MET A 233 0.00 5.63 -12.69
CA MET A 233 -0.65 4.35 -12.92
C MET A 233 0.00 3.29 -12.04
N GLU A 234 -0.72 2.20 -11.81
CA GLU A 234 -0.19 1.05 -11.10
C GLU A 234 -0.59 -0.26 -11.77
N ILE A 235 0.21 -1.30 -11.54
CA ILE A 235 -0.14 -2.66 -11.91
C ILE A 235 0.22 -3.60 -10.77
N GLU A 236 -0.73 -4.45 -10.38
CA GLU A 236 -0.52 -5.44 -9.33
C GLU A 236 0.47 -6.51 -9.80
N LEU A 237 1.55 -6.68 -9.02
CA LEU A 237 2.56 -7.71 -9.24
C LEU A 237 2.17 -9.04 -8.59
N GLY A 238 1.46 -8.99 -7.46
CA GLY A 238 0.92 -10.16 -6.78
C GLY A 238 0.69 -9.89 -5.29
N SER A 239 0.08 -10.88 -4.64
CA SER A 239 -0.26 -10.82 -3.21
C SER A 239 0.53 -11.85 -2.43
N PHE A 240 0.83 -11.57 -1.18
CA PHE A 240 1.53 -12.49 -0.30
C PHE A 240 1.11 -12.31 1.15
N PHE A 241 1.21 -13.38 1.94
CA PHE A 241 0.95 -13.36 3.37
C PHE A 241 2.27 -13.31 4.14
N VAL A 242 2.38 -12.37 5.07
CA VAL A 242 3.53 -12.29 5.98
C VAL A 242 3.20 -13.13 7.22
N ASN A 243 3.83 -14.30 7.36
CA ASN A 243 3.65 -15.15 8.54
C ASN A 243 4.34 -14.55 9.78
N GLY A 244 3.74 -14.70 10.95
CA GLY A 244 4.27 -14.23 12.24
C GLY A 244 5.19 -15.21 12.97
N GLU A 245 5.35 -16.42 12.46
CA GLU A 245 6.26 -17.42 13.03
C GLU A 245 7.70 -17.15 12.57
N GLU A 246 8.65 -17.16 13.52
CA GLU A 246 10.08 -17.01 13.24
C GLU A 246 10.54 -18.13 12.29
N GLY A 247 11.03 -17.76 11.10
CA GLY A 247 11.89 -18.66 10.32
C GLY A 247 11.56 -18.89 8.85
N TYR A 248 10.50 -18.32 8.27
CA TYR A 248 10.09 -18.77 6.93
C TYR A 248 10.68 -17.99 5.74
N PHE A 249 10.83 -16.67 5.78
CA PHE A 249 11.39 -15.94 4.63
C PHE A 249 12.17 -14.68 5.04
N HIS A 250 13.38 -14.50 4.50
CA HIS A 250 14.19 -13.31 4.75
C HIS A 250 13.85 -12.17 3.80
N TYR A 251 13.61 -12.48 2.53
CA TYR A 251 13.36 -11.49 1.49
C TYR A 251 12.17 -11.86 0.61
N ILE A 252 11.44 -10.82 0.20
CA ILE A 252 10.32 -10.89 -0.71
C ILE A 252 10.76 -10.27 -2.04
N HIS A 253 10.71 -11.06 -3.10
CA HIS A 253 11.08 -10.65 -4.45
C HIS A 253 9.83 -10.30 -5.23
N MET A 254 9.74 -9.06 -5.71
CA MET A 254 8.62 -8.56 -6.50
C MET A 254 9.14 -8.17 -7.87
N ARG A 255 8.71 -8.88 -8.92
CA ARG A 255 9.26 -8.68 -10.27
C ARG A 255 8.19 -8.39 -11.30
N LEU A 256 8.53 -7.50 -12.24
CA LEU A 256 7.93 -7.42 -13.56
C LEU A 256 8.98 -7.84 -14.59
N LEU A 257 8.65 -8.83 -15.41
CA LEU A 257 9.50 -9.35 -16.47
C LEU A 257 8.78 -9.28 -17.82
N SER A 258 9.44 -8.74 -18.82
CA SER A 258 8.96 -8.75 -20.19
C SER A 258 10.10 -8.92 -21.18
N MET A 259 10.18 -10.12 -21.76
CA MET A 259 11.39 -10.63 -22.43
C MET A 259 11.48 -10.24 -23.91
N TYR A 260 10.34 -10.03 -24.57
CA TYR A 260 10.27 -9.88 -26.03
C TYR A 260 9.69 -8.54 -26.46
N GLY A 261 10.06 -8.09 -27.66
CA GLY A 261 9.57 -6.84 -28.23
C GLY A 261 10.25 -5.60 -27.66
N TRP A 262 10.49 -4.62 -28.52
CA TRP A 262 11.09 -3.35 -28.13
C TRP A 262 10.11 -2.52 -27.30
N LYS A 263 10.60 -1.96 -26.20
CA LYS A 263 9.84 -1.17 -25.22
C LYS A 263 10.49 0.17 -25.01
N LYS A 264 9.69 1.22 -24.88
CA LYS A 264 10.15 2.58 -24.60
C LYS A 264 9.11 3.35 -23.81
N GLY A 265 9.58 4.30 -23.01
CA GLY A 265 8.76 5.37 -22.47
C GLY A 265 8.02 4.99 -21.20
N LEU A 266 8.44 3.91 -20.52
CA LEU A 266 8.00 3.58 -19.16
C LEU A 266 8.77 4.46 -18.17
N ILE A 267 8.06 5.19 -17.30
CA ILE A 267 8.66 5.96 -16.21
C ILE A 267 8.31 5.25 -14.91
N VAL A 268 9.31 4.71 -14.23
CA VAL A 268 9.13 3.96 -12.99
C VAL A 268 9.33 4.89 -11.81
N GLU A 269 8.32 4.99 -10.94
CA GLU A 269 8.47 5.63 -9.64
C GLU A 269 9.04 4.66 -8.61
N GLY A 270 8.51 3.44 -8.58
CA GLY A 270 8.91 2.44 -7.60
C GLY A 270 7.95 1.25 -7.49
N ILE A 271 8.17 0.41 -6.48
CA ILE A 271 7.27 -0.69 -6.11
C ILE A 271 6.67 -0.40 -4.73
N GLU A 272 5.34 -0.31 -4.69
CA GLU A 272 4.55 -0.03 -3.50
C GLU A 272 3.91 -1.31 -2.95
N VAL A 273 4.10 -1.59 -1.67
CA VAL A 273 3.59 -2.75 -0.93
C VAL A 273 2.54 -2.25 0.06
N ARG A 274 1.29 -2.68 -0.13
CA ARG A 274 0.14 -2.21 0.64
C ARG A 274 -0.66 -3.40 1.21
N PRO A 275 -1.25 -3.27 2.41
CA PRO A 275 -2.11 -4.29 2.98
C PRO A 275 -3.33 -4.53 2.09
N LYS A 276 -3.60 -5.79 1.78
CA LYS A 276 -4.74 -6.21 0.98
C LYS A 276 -6.04 -5.93 1.73
N GLU A 277 -7.05 -5.48 1.01
CA GLU A 277 -8.39 -5.31 1.57
C GLU A 277 -8.98 -6.65 1.97
N VAL A 278 -9.25 -6.82 3.27
CA VAL A 278 -10.24 -7.79 3.71
C VAL A 278 -11.59 -7.16 3.39
N VAL A 279 -12.20 -7.57 2.29
CA VAL A 279 -13.62 -7.32 2.07
C VAL A 279 -14.34 -8.20 3.08
N GLU A 280 -14.75 -7.63 4.21
CA GLU A 280 -15.76 -8.28 5.05
C GLU A 280 -17.01 -8.43 4.18
N LEU A 281 -17.23 -9.64 3.67
CA LEU A 281 -18.51 -10.01 3.11
C LEU A 281 -19.53 -9.82 4.23
N ASP A 282 -20.44 -8.86 4.05
CA ASP A 282 -21.61 -8.69 4.91
C ASP A 282 -22.28 -10.08 5.09
N LEU A 283 -22.10 -10.67 6.27
CA LEU A 283 -22.89 -11.81 6.77
C LEU A 283 -24.31 -11.31 7.05
N LYS A 284 -25.01 -10.86 6.01
CA LYS A 284 -26.44 -10.52 6.01
C LYS A 284 -27.11 -11.11 4.78
N ARG A 285 -27.18 -12.44 4.74
CA ARG A 285 -28.23 -13.18 4.01
C ARG A 285 -28.25 -14.63 4.51
N GLY A 286 -29.07 -14.85 5.54
CA GLY A 286 -29.28 -16.16 6.14
C GLY A 286 -30.44 -16.19 7.14
N GLN A 287 -31.49 -15.39 6.90
CA GLN A 287 -32.81 -15.69 7.48
C GLN A 287 -33.70 -16.21 6.35
N THR A 288 -33.55 -17.49 6.03
CA THR A 288 -34.61 -18.24 5.36
C THR A 288 -35.68 -18.55 6.39
N SER A 289 -36.81 -17.86 6.24
CA SER A 289 -38.10 -18.20 6.82
C SER A 289 -38.39 -19.69 6.61
N PHE A 290 -38.51 -20.43 7.70
CA PHE A 290 -39.35 -21.63 7.71
C PHE A 290 -40.80 -21.14 7.76
N LYS A 291 -41.54 -21.36 6.67
CA LYS A 291 -43.00 -21.44 6.73
C LYS A 291 -43.33 -22.91 6.92
N THR A 292 -43.95 -23.20 8.05
CA THR A 292 -44.73 -24.40 8.31
C THR A 292 -45.94 -24.46 7.38
#